data_AF-A0A1W1BFF5-F1
#
_entry.id   AF-A0A1W1BFF5-F1
#
_cell.length_a   1.000
_cell.length_b   1.000
_cell.length_c   1.000
_cell.angle_alpha   90.00
_cell.angle_beta   90.00
_cell.angle_gamma   90.00
#
_symmetry.space_group_name_H-M   'P 1'
#
loop_
_entity.id
_entity.type
_entity.pdbx_description
1 polymer ?
#
loop_
_entity_poly.entity_id
_entity_poly.type
_entity_poly.pdbx_seq_one_letter_code
_entity_poly.pdbx_strand_id
1 'polypeptide(L)' 'MKKIALISLLSNITLFAEQTKQIDESMPWLIPWLVSSLLVIGLLFWSFYKAIKTKNPKYGYVILLAILLLVGLMFV' A
#
# COMPACT_ATOMS: atom_id res chain seq x y z
N MET A 1 -0.42 28.83 23.95
CA MET A 1 0.35 27.57 23.81
C MET A 1 -0.15 26.66 22.68
N LYS A 2 -1.45 26.30 22.59
CA LYS A 2 -1.99 25.43 21.51
C LYS A 2 -1.69 25.92 20.08
N LYS A 3 -1.72 27.23 19.83
CA LYS A 3 -1.46 27.82 18.49
C LYS A 3 -0.01 27.67 18.03
N ILE A 4 0.95 27.69 18.95
CA ILE A 4 2.39 27.59 18.65
C ILE A 4 2.74 26.14 18.25
N ALA A 5 2.14 25.15 18.93
CA ALA A 5 2.29 23.74 18.58
C ALA A 5 1.72 23.44 17.18
N LEU A 6 0.63 24.10 16.80
CA LEU A 6 0.01 23.96 15.47
C LEU A 6 0.91 24.55 14.36
N ILE A 7 1.51 25.71 14.61
CA ILE A 7 2.48 26.33 13.69
C ILE A 7 3.73 25.46 13.57
N SER A 8 4.24 24.92 14.68
CA SER A 8 5.38 24.00 14.70
C SER A 8 5.10 22.67 13.97
N LEU A 9 3.88 22.15 14.07
CA LEU A 9 3.44 20.98 13.30
C LEU A 9 3.38 21.29 11.80
N LEU A 10 2.80 22.42 11.42
CA LEU A 10 2.69 22.84 10.03
C LEU A 10 4.06 23.12 9.38
N SER A 11 5.01 23.69 10.13
CA SER A 11 6.38 23.91 9.65
C SER A 11 7.18 22.61 9.48
N ASN A 12 6.84 21.56 10.23
CA ASN A 12 7.45 20.24 10.04
C ASN A 12 6.89 19.54 8.79
N ILE A 13 5.60 19.72 8.48
CA ILE A 13 4.99 19.15 7.26
C ILE A 13 5.67 19.69 6.00
N THR A 14 6.05 20.98 5.98
CA THR A 14 6.82 21.56 4.87
C THR A 14 8.20 20.95 4.69
N LEU A 15 8.89 20.56 5.77
CA LEU A 15 10.19 19.86 5.69
C LEU A 15 10.04 18.44 5.12
N PHE A 16 8.95 17.74 5.44
CA PHE A 16 8.63 16.43 4.83
C PHE A 16 8.24 16.56 3.35
N ALA A 17 7.56 17.64 2.96
CA ALA A 17 7.21 17.92 1.56
C ALA A 17 8.43 18.32 0.70
N GLU A 18 9.45 18.94 1.30
CA GLU A 18 10.69 19.26 0.60
C GLU A 18 11.58 18.02 0.42
N GLN A 19 11.55 17.07 1.37
CA GLN A 19 12.18 15.75 1.20
C GLN A 19 11.54 14.91 0.08
N THR A 20 10.24 15.04 -0.18
CA THR A 20 9.61 14.37 -1.33
C THR A 20 10.02 14.93 -2.69
N LYS A 21 10.74 16.05 -2.73
CA LYS A 21 11.29 16.60 -3.99
C LYS A 21 12.60 15.91 -4.43
N GLN A 22 13.18 15.08 -3.56
CA GLN A 22 14.26 14.13 -3.88
C GLN A 22 13.70 12.71 -4.05
N ILE A 23 12.50 12.56 -4.62
CA ILE A 23 12.13 11.28 -5.22
C ILE A 23 13.05 11.12 -6.43
N ASP A 24 14.04 10.25 -6.27
CA ASP A 24 14.97 9.83 -7.30
C ASP A 24 14.14 9.34 -8.51
N GLU A 25 14.09 10.15 -9.58
CA GLU A 25 13.35 9.83 -10.82
C GLU A 25 13.89 8.56 -11.51
N SER A 26 14.98 7.98 -10.99
CA SER A 26 15.58 6.73 -11.47
C SER A 26 14.70 5.49 -11.29
N MET A 27 13.63 5.54 -10.47
CA MET A 27 12.75 4.40 -10.22
C MET A 27 11.25 4.73 -10.43
N PRO A 28 10.82 5.05 -11.67
CA PRO A 28 9.41 5.37 -11.96
C PRO A 28 8.44 4.19 -11.72
N TRP A 29 8.96 2.96 -11.67
CA TRP A 29 8.19 1.75 -11.36
C TRP A 29 7.87 1.57 -9.87
N LEU A 30 8.55 2.28 -8.96
CA LEU A 30 8.41 2.11 -7.51
C LEU A 30 7.00 2.46 -7.03
N ILE A 31 6.44 3.58 -7.49
CA ILE A 31 5.09 4.03 -7.08
C ILE A 31 4.00 3.05 -7.59
N PRO A 32 3.95 2.69 -8.88
CA PRO A 32 3.03 1.67 -9.37
C PRO A 32 3.19 0.32 -8.67
N TRP A 33 4.43 -0.10 -8.40
CA TRP A 33 4.73 -1.35 -7.69
C TRP A 33 4.20 -1.33 -6.25
N LEU A 34 4.42 -0.24 -5.51
CA LEU A 34 3.96 -0.08 -4.14
C LEU A 34 2.43 -0.08 -4.06
N VAL A 35 1.77 0.67 -4.96
CA VAL A 35 0.31 0.74 -5.03
C VAL A 35 -0.28 -0.63 -5.37
N SER A 36 0.31 -1.32 -6.35
CA SER A 36 -0.12 -2.67 -6.74
C SER A 36 0.04 -3.65 -5.58
N SER A 37 1.17 -3.59 -4.86
CA SER A 37 1.44 -4.44 -3.70
C SER A 37 0.39 -4.23 -2.60
N LEU A 38 0.06 -2.97 -2.28
CA LEU A 38 -0.97 -2.64 -1.29
C LEU A 38 -2.35 -3.19 -1.70
N LEU A 39 -2.72 -3.05 -2.97
CA LEU A 39 -3.99 -3.56 -3.49
C LEU A 39 -4.08 -5.09 -3.39
N VAL A 40 -3.02 -5.80 -3.78
CA VAL A 40 -2.99 -7.27 -3.74
C VAL A 40 -3.03 -7.77 -2.29
N ILE A 41 -2.28 -7.14 -1.37
CA ILE A 41 -2.35 -7.46 0.06
C ILE A 41 -3.76 -7.23 0.61
N GLY A 42 -4.39 -6.10 0.26
CA GLY A 42 -5.77 -5.81 0.67
C GLY A 42 -6.76 -6.86 0.16
N LEU A 43 -6.62 -7.30 -1.09
CA LEU A 43 -7.44 -8.35 -1.69
C LEU A 43 -7.21 -9.71 -1.02
N LEU A 44 -5.98 -10.00 -0.63
CA LEU A 44 -5.61 -11.21 0.11
C LEU A 44 -6.28 -11.23 1.50
N PHE A 45 -6.18 -10.16 2.28
CA PHE A 45 -6.88 -10.05 3.57
C PHE A 45 -8.41 -10.13 3.43
N TRP A 46 -8.98 -9.43 2.44
CA TRP A 46 -10.42 -9.45 2.18
C TRP A 46 -10.93 -10.85 1.83
N SER A 47 -10.18 -11.56 0.98
CA SER A 47 -10.52 -12.92 0.56
C SER A 47 -10.38 -13.93 1.70
N PHE A 48 -9.35 -13.82 2.56
CA PHE A 48 -9.27 -14.62 3.80
C PHE A 48 -10.43 -14.34 4.75
N TYR A 49 -10.75 -13.08 5.01
CA TYR A 49 -11.87 -12.70 5.87
C TYR A 49 -13.19 -13.29 5.34
N LYS A 50 -13.44 -13.18 4.03
CA LYS A 50 -14.62 -13.75 3.39
C LYS A 50 -14.62 -15.28 3.40
N ALA A 51 -13.49 -15.93 3.14
CA ALA A 51 -13.36 -17.39 3.15
C ALA A 51 -13.73 -17.95 4.54
N ILE A 52 -13.22 -17.36 5.61
CA ILE A 52 -13.50 -17.76 6.99
C ILE A 52 -14.99 -17.54 7.33
N LYS A 53 -15.53 -16.36 6.99
CA LYS A 53 -16.91 -15.99 7.34
C LYS A 53 -17.96 -16.79 6.58
N THR A 54 -17.73 -17.07 5.30
CA THR A 54 -18.74 -17.66 4.41
C THR A 54 -18.52 -19.15 4.13
N LYS A 55 -17.33 -19.69 4.43
CA LYS A 55 -16.90 -21.04 4.07
C LYS A 55 -17.07 -21.37 2.58
N ASN A 56 -17.14 -20.35 1.72
CA ASN A 56 -17.36 -20.54 0.29
C ASN A 56 -16.01 -20.77 -0.42
N PRO A 57 -15.85 -21.88 -1.17
CA PRO A 57 -14.60 -22.22 -1.85
C PRO A 57 -14.19 -21.18 -2.90
N LYS A 58 -15.14 -20.36 -3.40
CA LYS A 58 -14.84 -19.28 -4.35
C LYS A 58 -13.76 -18.33 -3.84
N TYR A 59 -13.73 -18.05 -2.55
CA TYR A 59 -12.73 -17.17 -1.95
C TYR A 59 -11.34 -17.82 -1.89
N GLY A 60 -11.25 -19.16 -1.92
CA GLY A 60 -9.98 -19.87 -2.06
C GLY A 60 -9.30 -19.60 -3.42
N TYR A 61 -10.07 -19.54 -4.50
CA TYR A 61 -9.54 -19.16 -5.82
C TYR A 61 -9.05 -17.71 -5.85
N VAL A 62 -9.74 -16.80 -5.13
CA VAL A 62 -9.32 -15.40 -5.01
C VAL A 62 -8.03 -15.27 -4.20
N ILE A 63 -7.86 -16.06 -3.12
CA ILE A 63 -6.59 -16.14 -2.37
C ILE A 63 -5.46 -16.64 -3.27
N LEU A 64 -5.69 -17.69 -4.05
CA LEU A 64 -4.69 -18.24 -4.97
C LEU A 64 -4.30 -17.21 -6.05
N LEU A 65 -5.28 -16.48 -6.60
CA LEU A 65 -5.02 -15.38 -7.53
C LEU A 65 -4.20 -14.26 -6.88
N ALA A 66 -4.51 -13.88 -5.64
CA ALA A 66 -3.76 -12.86 -4.90
C ALA A 66 -2.30 -13.28 -4.66
N ILE A 67 -2.07 -14.55 -4.34
CA ILE A 67 -0.72 -15.10 -4.18
C ILE A 67 0.04 -15.06 -5.51
N LEU A 68 -0.59 -15.45 -6.63
CA LEU A 68 0.02 -15.36 -7.95
C LEU A 68 0.38 -13.91 -8.33
N LEU A 69 -0.48 -12.94 -8.02
CA LEU A 69 -0.20 -11.53 -8.24
C LEU A 69 0.96 -11.01 -7.36
N LEU A 70 1.05 -11.45 -6.09
CA LEU A 70 2.19 -11.13 -5.24
C LEU A 70 3.50 -11.68 -5.81
N VAL A 71 3.49 -12.94 -6.24
CA VAL A 71 4.67 -13.56 -6.86
C VAL A 71 5.04 -12.82 -8.13
N GLY A 72 4.08 -12.48 -8.98
CA GLY A 72 4.32 -11.67 -10.18
C GLY A 72 4.95 -10.32 -9.88
N LEU A 73 4.47 -9.62 -8.84
CA LEU A 73 5.05 -8.35 -8.39
C LEU A 73 6.49 -8.47 -7.89
N MET A 74 6.98 -9.65 -7.49
CA MET A 74 8.39 -9.83 -7.10
C MET A 74 9.37 -9.79 -8.28
N PHE A 75 8.87 -9.91 -9.52
CA PHE A 75 9.70 -9.94 -10.73
C PHE A 75 9.56 -8.66 -11.58
N VAL A 76 8.83 -7.66 -11.08
CA VAL A 76 8.67 -6.32 -11.68
C VAL A 76 9.56 -5.34 -10.95
#